data_AF-X1EL90-F1
#
_entry.id   AF-X1EL90-F1
#
_cell.length_a   1.000
_cell.length_b   1.000
_cell.length_c   1.000
_cell.angle_alpha   90.00
_cell.angle_beta   90.00
_cell.angle_gamma   90.00
#
_symmetry.space_group_name_H-M   'P 1'
#
loop_
_entity.id
_entity.type
_entity.pdbx_description
1 polymer ?
#
loop_
_entity_poly.entity_id
_entity_poly.type
_entity_poly.pdbx_seq_one_letter_code
_entity_poly.pdbx_strand_id
1 'polypeptide(L)'
;MSEEKKEEPKKTSTKKEKIMTRTKKEKEKMSKNTKKDENLNSDKVREEKPEVKLLEGEEQKVLEYHDLDDLITKYKKLQESNKKDKEALIKNKKESDSWKDKYMRLQAEFENAQKRWNKNRQNLRTESTGRTLKSFLPLYDSFKKALDGDDENKAILKQFYDQFISILKFYKAEPIEVKINDIFDYTYHEALSSIEKDDLPN
;
A
#
# COMPACT_ATOMS: atom_id res chain seq x y z
N MET A 1 -6.20 1.88 56.36
CA MET A 1 -5.96 0.50 55.88
C MET A 1 -6.52 0.41 54.47
N SER A 2 -5.81 0.13 53.39
CA SER A 2 -4.40 -0.06 53.04
C SER A 2 -4.43 0.05 51.50
N GLU A 3 -3.78 1.05 50.92
CA GLU A 3 -2.52 0.90 50.18
C GLU A 3 -2.51 -0.16 49.05
N GLU A 4 -2.15 0.37 47.87
CA GLU A 4 -1.42 -0.28 46.78
C GLU A 4 -2.03 -1.51 46.07
N LYS A 5 -2.39 -1.30 44.80
CA LYS A 5 -1.43 -1.60 43.71
C LYS A 5 -1.88 -1.04 42.37
N LYS A 6 -1.11 -0.06 41.90
CA LYS A 6 -0.84 0.16 40.48
C LYS A 6 -0.12 -1.09 39.95
N GLU A 7 -0.69 -1.74 38.95
CA GLU A 7 0.02 -2.70 38.11
C GLU A 7 -0.23 -2.39 36.61
N GLU A 8 0.54 -1.45 36.06
CA GLU A 8 1.33 -1.75 34.85
C GLU A 8 2.36 -2.84 35.22
N PRO A 9 2.99 -3.67 34.33
CA PRO A 9 3.42 -3.37 32.94
C PRO A 9 3.50 -4.62 31.98
N LYS A 10 3.97 -4.45 30.73
CA LYS A 10 5.18 -5.11 30.15
C LYS A 10 5.23 -5.20 28.61
N LYS A 11 6.05 -4.31 28.04
CA LYS A 11 7.16 -4.54 27.08
C LYS A 11 6.91 -5.37 25.80
N THR A 12 6.52 -4.68 24.73
CA THR A 12 6.82 -5.11 23.35
C THR A 12 7.61 -4.06 22.54
N SER A 13 7.99 -2.92 23.14
CA SER A 13 8.78 -1.86 22.48
C SER A 13 10.31 -2.05 22.52
N THR A 14 10.86 -2.87 23.42
CA THR A 14 12.32 -2.94 23.65
C THR A 14 13.13 -3.79 22.65
N LYS A 15 12.48 -4.48 21.70
CA LYS A 15 13.19 -5.32 20.70
C LYS A 15 13.54 -4.56 19.41
N LYS A 16 12.77 -3.52 19.04
CA LYS A 16 13.03 -2.70 17.85
C LYS A 16 14.12 -1.63 18.07
N GLU A 17 14.22 -1.05 19.26
CA GLU A 17 15.30 -0.09 19.58
C GLU A 17 16.68 -0.75 19.70
N LYS A 18 16.75 -1.97 20.23
CA LYS A 18 18.04 -2.68 20.42
C LYS A 18 18.68 -3.16 19.11
N ILE A 19 17.89 -3.28 18.03
CA ILE A 19 18.35 -3.71 16.69
C ILE A 19 18.86 -2.50 15.88
N MET A 20 18.32 -1.30 16.08
CA MET A 20 18.81 -0.08 15.43
C MET A 20 20.12 0.46 16.03
N THR A 21 20.37 0.22 17.32
CA THR A 21 21.63 0.65 17.96
C THR A 21 22.83 -0.23 17.61
N ARG A 22 22.59 -1.48 17.20
CA ARG A 22 23.66 -2.43 16.84
C ARG A 22 24.19 -2.18 15.41
N THR A 23 23.32 -1.74 14.51
CA THR A 23 23.66 -1.41 13.11
C THR A 23 24.34 -0.05 12.93
N LYS A 24 24.17 0.89 13.88
CA LYS A 24 24.93 2.16 13.88
C LYS A 24 26.38 2.01 14.34
N LYS A 25 26.67 1.09 15.28
CA LYS A 25 28.03 0.85 15.80
C LYS A 25 28.96 0.09 14.84
N GLU A 26 28.40 -0.64 13.87
CA GLU A 26 29.18 -1.35 12.83
C GLU A 26 29.51 -0.47 11.62
N LYS A 27 28.68 0.51 11.28
CA LYS A 27 28.95 1.45 10.16
C LYS A 27 30.01 2.50 10.47
N GLU A 28 30.27 2.79 11.75
CA GLU A 28 31.28 3.78 12.17
C GLU A 28 32.71 3.23 12.23
N LYS A 29 32.88 1.90 12.25
CA LYS A 29 34.21 1.26 12.27
C LYS A 29 34.80 1.00 10.87
N MET A 30 33.99 1.07 9.82
CA MET A 30 34.41 0.76 8.46
C MET A 30 34.87 1.98 7.62
N SER A 31 34.81 3.20 8.17
CA SER A 31 35.13 4.43 7.41
C SER A 31 36.49 5.06 7.72
N LYS A 32 37.37 4.41 8.50
CA LYS A 32 38.64 5.02 8.96
C LYS A 32 39.94 4.38 8.46
N ASN A 33 39.93 3.47 7.48
CA ASN A 33 41.17 2.78 7.10
C ASN A 33 41.49 2.73 5.59
N THR A 34 41.22 3.82 4.88
CA THR A 34 41.75 4.03 3.53
C THR A 34 42.11 5.51 3.35
N LYS A 35 43.37 5.85 3.64
CA LYS A 35 44.16 7.00 3.13
C LYS A 35 45.41 7.19 3.99
N LYS A 36 46.53 6.64 3.50
CA LYS A 36 47.96 6.80 3.86
C LYS A 36 48.65 5.63 3.15
N ASP A 37 49.60 5.74 2.23
CA ASP A 37 50.36 6.84 1.68
C ASP A 37 50.77 6.37 0.27
N GLU A 38 50.45 7.10 -0.79
CA GLU A 38 51.12 6.96 -2.08
C GLU A 38 52.27 7.97 -2.11
N ASN A 39 53.47 7.53 -1.76
CA ASN A 39 54.69 8.13 -2.27
C ASN A 39 55.87 7.21 -1.99
N LEU A 40 56.48 6.63 -3.02
CA LEU A 40 57.93 6.46 -3.06
C LEU A 40 58.39 6.26 -4.50
N ASN A 41 59.11 7.30 -4.90
CA ASN A 41 59.84 7.49 -6.12
C ASN A 41 61.02 6.50 -6.22
N SER A 42 61.54 6.44 -7.44
CA SER A 42 62.60 5.61 -7.99
C SER A 42 63.91 5.44 -7.20
N ASP A 43 64.62 4.38 -7.61
CA ASP A 43 66.07 4.18 -7.59
C ASP A 43 66.79 3.97 -6.25
N LYS A 44 67.17 2.71 -6.01
CA LYS A 44 68.57 2.32 -5.75
C LYS A 44 68.75 0.80 -5.81
N VAL A 45 69.49 0.36 -6.82
CA VAL A 45 70.12 -0.95 -6.93
C VAL A 45 71.07 -1.16 -5.75
N ARG A 46 70.95 -2.30 -5.05
CA ARG A 46 72.03 -2.90 -4.28
C ARG A 46 71.88 -4.41 -4.29
N GLU A 47 72.85 -5.06 -4.92
CA GLU A 47 73.07 -6.50 -4.91
C GLU A 47 73.44 -6.95 -3.50
N GLU A 48 72.64 -7.83 -2.92
CA GLU A 48 73.06 -8.67 -1.81
C GLU A 48 72.75 -10.12 -2.18
N LYS A 49 73.80 -10.89 -2.50
CA LYS A 49 73.74 -12.33 -2.75
C LYS A 49 73.37 -13.04 -1.44
N PRO A 50 72.27 -13.78 -1.34
CA PRO A 50 72.06 -14.65 -0.20
C PRO A 50 72.88 -15.93 -0.38
N GLU A 51 73.75 -16.14 0.59
CA GLU A 51 74.65 -17.27 0.79
C GLU A 51 73.88 -18.61 0.80
N VAL A 52 74.25 -19.52 -0.10
CA VAL A 52 73.65 -20.87 -0.20
C VAL A 52 74.19 -21.74 0.92
N LYS A 53 73.36 -22.04 1.93
CA LYS A 53 73.63 -23.11 2.89
C LYS A 53 73.13 -24.43 2.32
N LEU A 54 74.05 -25.32 1.93
CA LEU A 54 73.74 -26.72 1.67
C LEU A 54 73.34 -27.38 2.99
N LEU A 55 72.07 -27.74 3.11
CA LEU A 55 71.57 -28.65 4.14
C LEU A 55 71.42 -30.03 3.49
N GLU A 56 72.39 -30.90 3.76
CA GLU A 56 72.29 -32.34 3.54
C GLU A 56 71.12 -32.88 4.37
N GLY A 57 70.14 -33.46 3.68
CA GLY A 57 68.90 -33.95 4.27
C GLY A 57 67.79 -33.97 3.24
N GLU A 58 67.96 -34.78 2.19
CA GLU A 58 66.90 -35.07 1.22
C GLU A 58 65.76 -35.84 1.89
N GLU A 59 64.87 -35.17 2.61
CA GLU A 59 63.46 -35.54 2.52
C GLU A 59 63.00 -35.00 1.18
N GLN A 60 63.10 -35.83 0.14
CA GLN A 60 62.40 -35.59 -1.11
C GLN A 60 60.91 -35.44 -0.76
N LYS A 61 60.44 -34.19 -0.64
CA LYS A 61 59.03 -33.90 -0.84
C LYS A 61 58.75 -34.31 -2.26
N VAL A 62 58.25 -35.54 -2.43
CA VAL A 62 57.66 -36.01 -3.66
C VAL A 62 56.56 -35.00 -3.95
N LEU A 63 56.83 -34.07 -4.86
CA LEU A 63 55.76 -33.33 -5.51
C LEU A 63 54.92 -34.42 -6.15
N GLU A 64 53.73 -34.67 -5.60
CA GLU A 64 52.70 -35.38 -6.34
C GLU A 64 52.41 -34.53 -7.57
N TYR A 65 53.10 -34.85 -8.66
CA TYR A 65 52.70 -34.42 -9.98
C TYR A 65 51.36 -35.10 -10.23
N HIS A 66 50.28 -34.36 -9.96
CA HIS A 66 49.04 -34.65 -10.67
C HIS A 66 49.38 -34.55 -12.15
N ASP A 67 49.15 -35.63 -12.90
CA ASP A 67 49.27 -35.59 -14.35
C ASP A 67 48.53 -34.37 -14.85
N LEU A 68 49.18 -33.58 -15.71
CA LEU A 68 48.63 -32.31 -16.21
C LEU A 68 47.23 -32.52 -16.80
N ASP A 69 47.02 -33.69 -17.42
CA ASP A 69 45.74 -34.15 -17.95
C ASP A 69 44.67 -34.35 -16.88
N ASP A 70 45.01 -34.86 -15.69
CA ASP A 70 44.04 -35.08 -14.62
C ASP A 70 43.60 -33.74 -13.98
N LEU A 71 44.53 -32.79 -13.84
CA LEU A 71 44.23 -31.43 -13.38
C LEU A 71 43.39 -30.65 -14.40
N ILE A 72 43.69 -30.78 -15.69
CA ILE A 72 42.89 -30.23 -16.79
C ILE A 72 41.49 -30.84 -16.78
N THR A 73 41.36 -32.14 -16.55
CA THR A 73 40.08 -32.86 -16.50
C THR A 73 39.23 -32.39 -15.32
N LYS A 74 39.84 -32.20 -14.14
CA LYS A 74 39.17 -31.67 -12.94
C LYS A 74 38.73 -30.21 -13.12
N TYR A 75 39.58 -29.37 -13.73
CA TYR A 75 39.24 -27.98 -14.04
C TYR A 75 38.08 -27.88 -15.05
N LYS A 76 38.08 -28.69 -16.11
CA LYS A 76 36.97 -28.76 -17.08
C LYS A 76 35.66 -29.18 -16.41
N LYS A 77 35.66 -30.23 -15.58
CA LYS A 77 34.48 -30.65 -14.80
C LYS A 77 33.99 -29.55 -13.87
N LEU A 78 34.89 -28.84 -13.20
CA LEU A 78 34.54 -27.74 -12.30
C LEU A 78 33.94 -26.55 -13.07
N GLN A 79 34.46 -26.23 -14.26
CA GLN A 79 33.88 -25.21 -15.14
C GLN A 79 32.48 -25.59 -15.62
N GLU A 80 32.27 -26.86 -15.98
CA GLU A 80 30.96 -27.37 -16.38
C GLU A 80 29.94 -27.33 -15.24
N SER A 81 30.34 -27.70 -14.01
CA SER A 81 29.47 -27.59 -12.83
C SER A 81 29.09 -26.13 -12.54
N ASN A 82 30.08 -25.22 -12.56
CA ASN A 82 29.82 -23.78 -12.37
C ASN A 82 28.91 -23.20 -13.44
N LYS A 83 29.02 -23.67 -14.69
CA LYS A 83 28.15 -23.23 -15.78
C LYS A 83 26.70 -23.68 -15.53
N LYS A 84 26.50 -24.94 -15.14
CA LYS A 84 25.18 -25.49 -14.77
C LYS A 84 24.57 -24.75 -13.57
N ASP A 85 25.36 -24.47 -12.54
CA ASP A 85 24.89 -23.75 -11.36
C ASP A 85 24.51 -22.30 -11.69
N LYS A 86 25.29 -21.62 -12.55
CA LYS A 86 24.95 -20.28 -13.05
C LYS A 86 23.65 -20.29 -13.86
N GLU A 87 23.45 -21.27 -14.73
CA GLU A 87 22.22 -21.42 -15.51
C GLU A 87 21.01 -21.68 -14.61
N ALA A 88 21.13 -22.58 -13.63
CA ALA A 88 20.08 -22.85 -12.64
C ALA A 88 19.75 -21.61 -11.80
N LEU A 89 20.76 -20.84 -11.38
CA LEU A 89 20.59 -19.64 -10.59
C LEU A 89 19.93 -18.51 -11.39
N ILE A 90 20.23 -18.39 -12.69
CA ILE A 90 19.54 -17.46 -13.60
C ILE A 90 18.07 -17.87 -13.77
N LYS A 91 17.80 -19.17 -13.96
CA LYS A 91 16.43 -19.68 -14.10
C LYS A 91 15.60 -19.40 -12.84
N ASN A 92 16.14 -19.74 -11.66
CA ASN A 92 15.47 -19.50 -10.38
C ASN A 92 15.24 -18.01 -10.11
N LYS A 93 16.18 -17.13 -10.49
CA LYS A 93 15.99 -15.68 -10.40
C LYS A 93 14.86 -15.20 -11.30
N LYS A 94 14.82 -15.66 -12.56
CA LYS A 94 13.74 -15.32 -13.51
C LYS A 94 12.38 -15.79 -13.01
N GLU A 95 12.30 -17.00 -12.47
CA GLU A 95 11.06 -17.51 -11.87
C GLU A 95 10.66 -16.67 -10.65
N SER A 96 11.59 -16.38 -9.74
CA SER A 96 11.35 -15.53 -8.57
C SER A 96 10.83 -14.15 -8.95
N ASP A 97 11.45 -13.51 -9.94
CA ASP A 97 11.05 -12.17 -10.39
C ASP A 97 9.69 -12.21 -11.12
N SER A 98 9.40 -13.26 -11.88
CA SER A 98 8.06 -13.47 -12.45
C SER A 98 6.98 -13.64 -11.38
N TRP A 99 7.27 -14.39 -10.30
CA TRP A 99 6.33 -14.57 -9.20
C TRP A 99 6.12 -13.27 -8.40
N LYS A 100 7.18 -12.49 -8.18
CA LYS A 100 7.08 -11.16 -7.55
C LYS A 100 6.20 -10.23 -8.37
N ASP A 101 6.40 -10.19 -9.69
CA ASP A 101 5.60 -9.33 -10.58
C ASP A 101 4.11 -9.72 -10.53
N LYS A 102 3.81 -11.02 -10.64
CA LYS A 102 2.45 -11.55 -10.48
C LYS A 102 1.84 -11.19 -9.13
N TYR A 103 2.62 -11.32 -8.05
CA TYR A 103 2.17 -10.99 -6.70
C TYR A 103 1.88 -9.50 -6.54
N MET A 104 2.77 -8.63 -7.02
CA MET A 104 2.58 -7.18 -6.99
C MET A 104 1.33 -6.76 -7.77
N ARG A 105 1.12 -7.36 -8.94
CA ARG A 105 -0.08 -7.12 -9.73
C ARG A 105 -1.34 -7.62 -9.02
N LEU A 106 -1.32 -8.83 -8.47
CA LEU A 106 -2.45 -9.39 -7.74
C LEU A 106 -2.80 -8.53 -6.51
N GLN A 107 -1.78 -8.03 -5.81
CA GLN A 107 -1.98 -7.12 -4.69
C GLN A 107 -2.66 -5.82 -5.15
N ALA A 108 -2.20 -5.23 -6.26
CA ALA A 108 -2.84 -4.04 -6.82
C ALA A 108 -4.29 -4.30 -7.27
N GLU A 109 -4.57 -5.46 -7.88
CA GLU A 109 -5.92 -5.87 -8.25
C GLU A 109 -6.81 -6.05 -7.00
N PHE A 110 -6.28 -6.62 -5.93
CA PHE A 110 -6.98 -6.76 -4.66
C PHE A 110 -7.30 -5.41 -4.01
N GLU A 111 -6.33 -4.50 -3.94
CA GLU A 111 -6.53 -3.15 -3.41
C GLU A 111 -7.59 -2.38 -4.22
N ASN A 112 -7.55 -2.48 -5.54
CA ASN A 112 -8.57 -1.90 -6.42
C ASN A 112 -9.96 -2.51 -6.19
N ALA A 113 -10.04 -3.84 -6.06
CA ALA A 113 -11.29 -4.54 -5.78
C ALA A 113 -11.86 -4.15 -4.41
N GLN A 114 -11.02 -4.01 -3.38
CA GLN A 114 -11.42 -3.59 -2.04
C GLN A 114 -11.94 -2.15 -2.06
N LYS A 115 -11.25 -1.23 -2.75
CA LYS A 115 -11.72 0.16 -2.93
C LYS A 115 -13.07 0.19 -3.65
N ARG A 116 -13.24 -0.59 -4.71
CA ARG A 116 -14.51 -0.72 -5.44
C ARG A 116 -15.61 -1.29 -4.55
N TRP A 117 -15.32 -2.33 -3.77
CA TRP A 117 -16.28 -2.96 -2.89
C TRP A 117 -16.75 -2.00 -1.78
N ASN A 118 -15.84 -1.27 -1.16
CA ASN A 118 -16.18 -0.24 -0.16
C ASN A 118 -17.07 0.86 -0.76
N LYS A 119 -16.73 1.36 -1.96
CA LYS A 119 -17.56 2.35 -2.67
C LYS A 119 -18.94 1.79 -2.98
N ASN A 120 -19.02 0.56 -3.49
CA ASN A 120 -20.29 -0.07 -3.81
C ASN A 120 -21.15 -0.32 -2.56
N ARG A 121 -20.52 -0.73 -1.45
CA ARG A 121 -21.19 -0.93 -0.16
C ARG A 121 -21.81 0.37 0.35
N GLN A 122 -21.07 1.48 0.23
CA GLN A 122 -21.58 2.80 0.61
C GLN A 122 -22.73 3.23 -0.30
N ASN A 123 -22.57 3.07 -1.62
CA ASN A 123 -23.62 3.39 -2.59
C ASN A 123 -24.89 2.58 -2.33
N LEU A 124 -24.77 1.28 -2.10
CA LEU A 124 -25.90 0.40 -1.80
C LEU A 124 -26.63 0.84 -0.52
N ARG A 125 -25.89 1.31 0.49
CA ARG A 125 -26.50 1.88 1.71
C ARG A 125 -27.30 3.14 1.38
N THR A 126 -26.74 4.06 0.60
CA THR A 126 -27.42 5.29 0.20
C THR A 126 -28.65 5.00 -0.67
N GLU A 127 -28.53 4.10 -1.64
CA GLU A 127 -29.62 3.69 -2.53
C GLU A 127 -30.75 2.99 -1.75
N SER A 128 -30.41 2.06 -0.85
CA SER A 128 -31.40 1.42 0.01
C SER A 128 -32.11 2.42 0.91
N THR A 129 -31.36 3.38 1.46
CA THR A 129 -31.95 4.45 2.29
C THR A 129 -32.89 5.30 1.45
N GLY A 130 -32.49 5.70 0.24
CA GLY A 130 -33.33 6.44 -0.71
C GLY A 130 -34.60 5.68 -1.09
N ARG A 131 -34.51 4.37 -1.30
CA ARG A 131 -35.69 3.52 -1.58
C ARG A 131 -36.66 3.47 -0.40
N THR A 132 -36.15 3.38 0.83
CA THR A 132 -36.97 3.43 2.04
C THR A 132 -37.61 4.81 2.23
N LEU A 133 -36.88 5.90 1.98
CA LEU A 133 -37.44 7.25 2.05
C LEU A 133 -38.52 7.47 0.98
N LYS A 134 -38.35 6.90 -0.22
CA LYS A 134 -39.36 6.94 -1.29
C LYS A 134 -40.71 6.36 -0.85
N SER A 135 -40.75 5.32 -0.01
CA SER A 135 -42.03 4.79 0.50
C SER A 135 -42.75 5.72 1.47
N PHE A 136 -42.06 6.72 2.03
CA PHE A 136 -42.67 7.73 2.91
C PHE A 136 -43.15 8.99 2.16
N LEU A 137 -42.86 9.14 0.86
CA LEU A 137 -43.34 10.29 0.06
C LEU A 137 -44.88 10.44 0.04
N PRO A 138 -45.69 9.37 -0.07
CA PRO A 138 -47.15 9.51 -0.01
C PRO A 138 -47.66 10.11 1.31
N LEU A 139 -46.94 9.87 2.41
CA LEU A 139 -47.22 10.47 3.71
C LEU A 139 -46.87 11.97 3.71
N TYR A 140 -45.74 12.33 3.10
CA TYR A 140 -45.38 13.75 2.88
C TYR A 140 -46.45 14.50 2.08
N ASP A 141 -46.97 13.89 1.02
CA ASP A 141 -48.03 14.50 0.19
C ASP A 141 -49.33 14.67 0.99
N SER A 142 -49.65 13.73 1.87
CA SER A 142 -50.80 13.81 2.77
C SER A 142 -50.65 14.94 3.79
N PHE A 143 -49.44 15.14 4.34
CA PHE A 143 -49.15 16.29 5.20
C PHE A 143 -49.33 17.62 4.45
N LYS A 144 -48.85 17.72 3.21
CA LYS A 144 -49.04 18.94 2.39
C LYS A 144 -50.52 19.24 2.16
N LYS A 145 -51.29 18.24 1.72
CA LYS A 145 -52.74 18.38 1.53
C LYS A 145 -53.47 18.82 2.80
N ALA A 146 -53.13 18.23 3.94
CA ALA A 146 -53.75 18.56 5.22
C ALA A 146 -53.29 19.93 5.77
N LEU A 147 -52.09 20.39 5.44
CA LEU A 147 -51.62 21.75 5.74
C LEU A 147 -52.29 22.82 4.85
N ASP A 148 -52.64 22.48 3.62
CA ASP A 148 -53.36 23.40 2.71
C ASP A 148 -54.84 23.52 3.07
N GLY A 149 -55.40 22.55 3.80
CA GLY A 149 -56.74 22.61 4.37
C GLY A 149 -56.90 23.68 5.46
N ASP A 150 -58.16 24.08 5.69
CA ASP A 150 -58.55 25.10 6.67
C ASP A 150 -59.12 24.45 7.95
N ASP A 151 -58.31 23.59 8.58
CA ASP A 151 -58.65 22.88 9.82
C ASP A 151 -58.04 23.56 11.05
N GLU A 152 -58.80 23.57 12.17
CA GLU A 152 -58.34 24.12 13.46
C GLU A 152 -57.06 23.44 14.00
N ASN A 153 -56.81 22.19 13.60
CA ASN A 153 -55.66 21.39 14.05
C ASN A 153 -54.36 21.65 13.28
N LYS A 154 -54.35 22.60 12.34
CA LYS A 154 -53.20 22.92 11.47
C LYS A 154 -51.92 23.23 12.25
N ALA A 155 -52.02 23.90 13.39
CA ALA A 155 -50.86 24.23 14.23
C ALA A 155 -50.17 22.99 14.80
N ILE A 156 -50.95 21.99 15.23
CA ILE A 156 -50.42 20.72 15.77
C ILE A 156 -49.82 19.91 14.62
N LEU A 157 -50.51 19.83 13.49
CA LEU A 157 -50.04 19.12 12.31
C LEU A 157 -48.71 19.69 11.78
N LYS A 158 -48.56 21.01 11.81
CA LYS A 158 -47.31 21.68 11.41
C LYS A 158 -46.11 21.24 12.25
N GLN A 159 -46.29 21.01 13.56
CA GLN A 159 -45.19 20.53 14.41
C GLN A 159 -44.72 19.14 13.99
N PHE A 160 -45.66 18.22 13.70
CA PHE A 160 -45.32 16.88 13.21
C PHE A 160 -44.67 16.93 11.81
N TYR A 161 -45.14 17.82 10.94
CA TYR A 161 -44.51 18.06 9.64
C TYR A 161 -43.07 18.56 9.79
N ASP A 162 -42.83 19.56 10.64
CA ASP A 162 -41.50 20.12 10.87
C ASP A 162 -40.53 19.05 11.45
N GLN A 163 -41.02 18.19 12.36
CA GLN A 163 -40.28 17.02 12.86
C GLN A 163 -39.97 16.02 11.74
N PHE A 164 -40.95 15.71 10.90
CA PHE A 164 -40.75 14.80 9.77
C PHE A 164 -39.70 15.34 8.78
N ILE A 165 -39.74 16.64 8.47
CA ILE A 165 -38.72 17.31 7.65
C ILE A 165 -37.35 17.28 8.32
N SER A 166 -37.26 17.45 9.64
CA SER A 166 -36.01 17.31 10.38
C SER A 166 -35.41 15.90 10.22
N ILE A 167 -36.25 14.87 10.22
CA ILE A 167 -35.80 13.47 10.01
C ILE A 167 -35.30 13.29 8.57
N LEU A 168 -35.99 13.83 7.57
CA LEU A 168 -35.52 13.77 6.18
C LEU A 168 -34.17 14.48 5.99
N LYS A 169 -34.00 15.66 6.61
CA LYS A 169 -32.72 16.40 6.61
C LYS A 169 -31.59 15.62 7.26
N PHE A 170 -31.85 14.86 8.33
CA PHE A 170 -30.86 13.97 8.93
C PHE A 170 -30.33 12.92 7.94
N TYR A 171 -31.20 12.40 7.07
CA TYR A 171 -30.81 11.49 5.98
C TYR A 171 -30.32 12.23 4.72
N LYS A 172 -30.13 13.55 4.77
CA LYS A 172 -29.74 14.41 3.64
C LYS A 172 -30.73 14.40 2.47
N ALA A 173 -32.01 14.13 2.77
CA ALA A 173 -33.09 14.28 1.82
C ALA A 173 -33.72 15.66 2.01
N GLU A 174 -33.54 16.53 1.04
CA GLU A 174 -34.13 17.87 1.01
C GLU A 174 -35.15 17.97 -0.12
N PRO A 175 -36.26 18.69 0.09
CA PRO A 175 -37.23 18.92 -0.97
C PRO A 175 -36.61 19.80 -2.06
N ILE A 176 -36.89 19.47 -3.31
CA ILE A 176 -36.53 20.30 -4.45
C ILE A 176 -37.61 21.36 -4.59
N GLU A 177 -37.27 22.62 -4.30
CA GLU A 177 -38.18 23.75 -4.44
C GLU A 177 -38.23 24.18 -5.90
N VAL A 178 -39.43 24.15 -6.50
CA VAL A 178 -39.65 24.61 -7.88
C VAL A 178 -40.67 25.73 -7.84
N LYS A 179 -40.32 26.89 -8.41
CA LYS A 179 -41.21 28.03 -8.57
C LYS A 179 -41.72 28.11 -10.00
N ILE A 180 -42.85 28.80 -10.16
CA ILE A 180 -43.38 29.13 -11.48
C ILE A 180 -42.34 30.01 -12.20
N ASN A 181 -41.94 29.60 -13.41
CA ASN A 181 -40.89 30.19 -14.26
C ASN A 181 -39.43 29.82 -13.92
N ASP A 182 -39.18 28.83 -13.06
CA ASP A 182 -37.82 28.29 -12.93
C ASP A 182 -37.39 27.52 -14.19
N ILE A 183 -36.09 27.53 -14.47
CA ILE A 183 -35.50 26.79 -15.60
C ILE A 183 -35.69 25.29 -15.36
N PHE A 184 -36.18 24.58 -16.38
CA PHE A 184 -36.37 23.14 -16.30
C PHE A 184 -35.01 22.41 -16.36
N ASP A 185 -34.64 21.70 -15.29
CA ASP A 185 -33.44 20.87 -15.23
C ASP A 185 -33.81 19.38 -15.42
N TYR A 186 -33.32 18.78 -16.50
CA TYR A 186 -33.52 17.36 -16.83
C TYR A 186 -33.02 16.37 -15.77
N THR A 187 -32.13 16.79 -14.86
CA THR A 187 -31.58 15.92 -13.81
C THR A 187 -32.47 15.84 -12.57
N TYR A 188 -33.27 16.89 -12.31
CA TYR A 188 -34.09 17.00 -11.10
C TYR A 188 -35.58 17.05 -11.38
N HIS A 189 -35.99 17.52 -12.56
CA HIS A 189 -37.39 17.74 -12.92
C HIS A 189 -37.89 16.67 -13.90
N GLU A 190 -39.07 16.12 -13.62
CA GLU A 190 -39.79 15.21 -14.50
C GLU A 190 -40.92 15.99 -15.18
N ALA A 191 -40.93 16.03 -16.51
CA ALA A 191 -41.97 16.70 -17.29
C ALA A 191 -43.21 15.81 -17.37
N LEU A 192 -44.31 16.23 -16.75
CA LEU A 192 -45.59 15.50 -16.77
C LEU A 192 -46.54 16.00 -17.86
N SER A 193 -46.55 17.32 -18.14
CA SER A 193 -47.44 17.95 -19.11
C SER A 193 -46.85 19.28 -19.61
N SER A 194 -47.13 19.63 -20.86
CA SER A 194 -46.80 20.92 -21.45
C SER A 194 -48.03 21.83 -21.46
N ILE A 195 -47.87 23.06 -21.01
CA ILE A 195 -48.91 24.10 -21.07
C ILE A 195 -48.39 25.20 -21.99
N GLU A 196 -49.16 25.53 -23.02
CA GLU A 196 -48.85 26.67 -23.90
C GLU A 196 -49.00 27.97 -23.09
N LYS A 197 -47.91 28.75 -23.02
CA LYS A 197 -47.92 30.08 -22.43
C LYS A 197 -47.34 31.07 -23.44
N ASP A 198 -48.09 32.13 -23.69
CA ASP A 198 -47.69 33.21 -24.60
C ASP A 198 -46.57 34.12 -24.03
N ASP A 199 -46.24 33.96 -22.74
CA ASP A 199 -45.39 34.88 -21.97
C ASP A 199 -43.89 34.48 -21.86
N LEU A 200 -43.45 33.33 -22.40
CA LEU A 200 -42.03 32.95 -22.41
C LEU A 200 -41.55 32.59 -23.82
N PRO A 201 -40.41 33.12 -24.29
CA PRO A 201 -39.80 32.66 -25.53
C PRO A 201 -39.31 31.21 -25.39
N ASN A 202 -39.52 30.43 -26.45
CA ASN A 202 -39.14 29.02 -26.58
C ASN A 202 -37.69 28.72 -26.18
#